data_AF-A0A6A5E3T7-F1
#
_entry.id   AF-A0A6A5E3T7-F1
#
_cell.length_a   1.000
_cell.length_b   1.000
_cell.length_c   1.000
_cell.angle_alpha   90.00
_cell.angle_beta   90.00
_cell.angle_gamma   90.00
#
_symmetry.space_group_name_H-M   'P 1'
#
loop_
_entity.id
_entity.type
_entity.pdbx_description
1 polymer ?
#
loop_
_entity_poly.entity_id
_entity_poly.type
_entity_poly.pdbx_seq_one_letter_code
_entity_poly.pdbx_strand_id
1 'polypeptide(L)'
;MMAASVLPAILVFILIFMESQITALIVSKKERMLVKGTGFHLDLLIIVVVGGVSALFGLPWLSAATVRSVTHTNALTVMSKAVAPGDKPRIQEVKEQRVTGFLVAVLVGLSIVIGEVLRQIPLAVLFGIFLYMGVMSLNGIQLTERLILLLMPPKYHPDHNYVRKVRQT
;
A
#
# COMPACT_ATOMS: atom_id res chain seq x y z
N MET A 1 -36.28 1.39 -13.21
CA MET A 1 -35.03 0.62 -13.03
C MET A 1 -33.81 1.50 -12.74
N MET A 2 -33.67 2.69 -13.35
CA MET A 2 -32.52 3.58 -13.10
C MET A 2 -32.48 4.23 -11.69
N ALA A 3 -33.64 4.45 -11.04
CA ALA A 3 -33.64 4.97 -9.66
C ALA A 3 -33.14 3.93 -8.64
N ALA A 4 -33.32 2.63 -8.93
CA ALA A 4 -32.88 1.55 -8.03
C ALA A 4 -31.36 1.36 -8.03
N SER A 5 -30.64 1.80 -9.07
CA SER A 5 -29.18 1.73 -9.12
C SER A 5 -28.48 2.76 -8.24
N VAL A 6 -29.21 3.70 -7.65
CA VAL A 6 -28.66 4.69 -6.70
C VAL A 6 -28.17 4.01 -5.42
N LEU A 7 -28.91 3.03 -4.89
CA LEU A 7 -28.53 2.27 -3.69
C LEU A 7 -27.18 1.54 -3.84
N PRO A 8 -26.98 0.67 -4.86
CA PRO A 8 -25.69 0.02 -5.05
C PRO A 8 -24.58 1.01 -5.42
N ALA A 9 -24.89 2.11 -6.12
CA ALA A 9 -23.90 3.15 -6.43
C ALA A 9 -23.37 3.84 -5.16
N ILE A 10 -24.25 4.15 -4.19
CA ILE A 10 -23.85 4.71 -2.89
C ILE A 10 -22.96 3.72 -2.13
N LEU A 11 -23.32 2.43 -2.12
CA LEU A 11 -22.52 1.40 -1.46
C LEU A 11 -21.11 1.29 -2.07
N VAL A 12 -21.01 1.25 -3.40
CA VAL A 12 -19.72 1.21 -4.12
C VAL A 12 -18.91 2.48 -3.85
N PHE A 13 -19.56 3.65 -3.84
CA PHE A 13 -18.90 4.91 -3.52
C PHE A 13 -18.29 4.88 -2.10
N ILE A 14 -19.04 4.41 -1.11
CA ILE A 14 -18.54 4.28 0.28
C ILE A 14 -17.34 3.34 0.35
N LEU A 15 -17.39 2.19 -0.34
CA LEU A 15 -16.27 1.25 -0.37
C LEU A 15 -15.01 1.88 -1.00
N ILE A 16 -15.15 2.52 -2.16
CA ILE A 16 -14.05 3.19 -2.86
C ILE A 16 -13.49 4.34 -2.01
N PHE A 17 -14.37 5.11 -1.37
CA PHE A 17 -13.98 6.20 -0.48
C PHE A 17 -13.16 5.68 0.71
N MET A 18 -13.69 4.69 1.43
CA MET A 18 -13.02 4.13 2.61
C MET A 18 -11.67 3.50 2.24
N GLU A 19 -11.62 2.69 1.19
CA GLU A 19 -10.39 2.02 0.75
C GLU A 19 -9.33 3.02 0.29
N SER A 20 -9.72 4.04 -0.47
CA SER A 20 -8.79 5.06 -0.96
C SER A 20 -8.23 5.92 0.17
N GLN A 21 -9.08 6.33 1.12
CA GLN A 21 -8.64 7.16 2.24
C GLN A 21 -7.76 6.39 3.23
N ILE A 22 -8.11 5.13 3.54
CA ILE A 22 -7.28 4.28 4.39
C ILE A 22 -5.92 4.03 3.72
N THR A 23 -5.93 3.71 2.42
CA THR A 23 -4.70 3.50 1.65
C THR A 23 -3.82 4.75 1.65
N ALA A 24 -4.39 5.92 1.38
CA ALA A 24 -3.67 7.17 1.36
C ALA A 24 -3.06 7.49 2.74
N LEU A 25 -3.82 7.29 3.83
CA LEU A 25 -3.32 7.49 5.21
C LEU A 25 -2.19 6.53 5.58
N ILE A 26 -2.26 5.27 5.14
CA ILE A 26 -1.20 4.28 5.37
C ILE A 26 0.06 4.66 4.61
N VAL A 27 -0.07 5.15 3.38
CA VAL A 27 1.07 5.57 2.57
C VAL A 27 1.69 6.87 3.08
N SER A 28 0.86 7.80 3.56
CA SER A 28 1.28 9.11 4.04
C SER A 28 1.64 9.16 5.54
N LYS A 29 1.98 8.02 6.14
CA LYS A 29 2.43 7.99 7.53
C LYS A 29 3.65 8.88 7.73
N LYS A 30 3.66 9.65 8.82
CA LYS A 30 4.78 10.54 9.21
C LYS A 30 6.11 9.80 9.30
N GLU A 31 6.09 8.52 9.67
CA GLU A 31 7.25 7.62 9.75
C GLU A 31 8.00 7.47 8.42
N ARG A 32 7.36 7.76 7.27
CA ARG A 32 7.94 7.63 5.94
C ARG A 32 8.63 8.89 5.41
N MET A 33 8.62 9.99 6.17
CA MET A 33 9.37 11.22 5.82
C MET A 33 9.09 11.75 4.40
N LEU A 34 7.82 11.72 3.97
CA LEU A 34 7.38 12.27 2.67
C LEU A 34 7.51 13.80 2.64
N VAL A 35 7.86 14.35 1.48
CA VAL A 35 8.23 15.77 1.33
C VAL A 35 7.18 16.54 0.51
N LYS A 36 6.64 15.94 -0.55
CA LYS A 36 5.57 16.52 -1.35
C LYS A 36 4.25 16.17 -0.65
N GLY A 37 3.55 17.19 -0.16
CA GLY A 37 2.32 17.06 0.63
C GLY A 37 1.24 16.16 0.00
N THR A 38 0.22 15.84 0.78
CA THR A 38 -0.82 14.86 0.41
C THR A 38 -1.95 15.46 -0.44
N GLY A 39 -2.54 14.64 -1.32
CA GLY A 39 -3.56 15.04 -2.29
C GLY A 39 -4.93 14.37 -2.10
N PHE A 40 -5.36 14.09 -0.87
CA PHE A 40 -6.53 13.25 -0.57
C PHE A 40 -7.81 13.60 -1.36
N HIS A 41 -8.17 14.88 -1.45
CA HIS A 41 -9.38 15.31 -2.14
C HIS A 41 -9.27 15.20 -3.66
N LEU A 42 -8.10 15.49 -4.22
CA LEU A 42 -7.84 15.38 -5.64
C LEU A 42 -7.85 13.91 -6.08
N ASP A 43 -7.26 13.03 -5.27
CA ASP A 43 -7.24 11.59 -5.52
C ASP A 43 -8.67 11.01 -5.54
N LEU A 44 -9.51 11.41 -4.58
CA LEU A 44 -10.92 11.01 -4.55
C LEU A 44 -11.69 11.49 -5.79
N LEU A 45 -11.52 12.75 -6.17
CA LEU A 45 -12.18 13.31 -7.36
C LEU A 45 -11.77 12.54 -8.62
N ILE A 46 -10.48 12.27 -8.79
CA ILE A 46 -9.96 11.53 -9.95
C ILE A 46 -10.52 10.11 -9.99
N ILE A 47 -10.48 9.37 -8.88
CA ILE A 47 -10.98 7.98 -8.83
C ILE A 47 -12.48 7.92 -9.17
N VAL A 48 -13.29 8.84 -8.62
CA VAL A 48 -14.74 8.86 -8.86
C VAL A 48 -15.06 9.24 -10.31
N VAL A 49 -14.37 10.23 -10.88
CA VAL A 49 -14.56 10.64 -12.27
C VAL A 49 -14.15 9.52 -13.23
N VAL A 50 -12.97 8.92 -13.03
CA VAL A 50 -12.49 7.81 -13.86
C VAL A 50 -13.39 6.58 -13.71
N GLY A 51 -13.85 6.27 -12.49
CA GLY A 51 -14.80 5.19 -12.23
C GLY A 51 -16.15 5.41 -12.91
N GLY A 52 -16.68 6.64 -12.86
CA GLY A 52 -17.91 7.01 -13.55
C GLY A 52 -17.80 6.89 -15.07
N VAL A 53 -16.70 7.39 -15.65
CA VAL A 53 -16.42 7.24 -17.09
C VAL A 53 -16.25 5.77 -17.47
N SER A 54 -15.53 4.99 -16.67
CA SER A 54 -15.35 3.54 -16.91
C SER A 54 -16.68 2.80 -16.92
N ALA A 55 -17.59 3.13 -16.02
CA ALA A 55 -18.93 2.55 -15.97
C ALA A 55 -19.76 2.87 -17.23
N LEU A 56 -19.61 4.05 -17.84
CA LEU A 56 -20.27 4.40 -19.10
C LEU A 56 -19.79 3.53 -20.27
N PHE A 57 -18.52 3.14 -20.27
CA PHE A 57 -17.92 2.26 -21.28
C PHE A 57 -18.04 0.76 -20.94
N GLY A 58 -18.74 0.40 -19.86
CA GLY A 58 -18.87 -1.00 -19.41
C GLY A 58 -17.58 -1.61 -18.85
N LEU A 59 -16.60 -0.79 -18.49
CA LEU A 59 -15.34 -1.19 -17.89
C LEU A 59 -15.48 -1.28 -16.34
N PRO A 60 -14.68 -2.12 -15.67
CA PRO A 60 -14.69 -2.20 -14.22
C PRO A 60 -14.20 -0.88 -13.60
N TRP A 61 -14.77 -0.52 -12.45
CA TRP A 61 -14.23 0.56 -11.61
C TRP A 61 -12.95 0.10 -10.91
N LEU A 62 -12.10 1.07 -10.57
CA LEU A 62 -10.82 0.84 -9.88
C LEU A 62 -10.83 1.56 -8.54
N SER A 63 -10.21 0.94 -7.53
CA SER A 63 -9.94 1.55 -6.22
C SER A 63 -8.44 1.54 -5.93
N ALA A 64 -8.02 2.31 -4.92
CA ALA A 64 -6.63 2.32 -4.49
C ALA A 64 -6.28 1.00 -3.77
N ALA A 65 -5.34 0.23 -4.32
CA ALA A 65 -4.95 -1.05 -3.75
C ALA A 65 -3.90 -0.88 -2.64
N THR A 66 -4.27 -1.12 -1.37
CA THR A 66 -3.41 -0.88 -0.20
C THR A 66 -2.05 -1.58 -0.29
N VAL A 67 -2.04 -2.90 -0.49
CA VAL A 67 -0.80 -3.68 -0.51
C VAL A 67 0.11 -3.24 -1.66
N ARG A 68 -0.47 -3.03 -2.85
CA ARG A 68 0.28 -2.57 -4.03
C ARG A 68 0.89 -1.18 -3.81
N SER A 69 0.12 -0.25 -3.24
CA SER A 69 0.60 1.10 -2.95
C SER A 69 1.71 1.07 -1.91
N VAL A 70 1.57 0.29 -0.84
CA VAL A 70 2.60 0.12 0.19
C VAL A 70 3.87 -0.50 -0.38
N THR A 71 3.78 -1.56 -1.17
CA THR A 71 4.97 -2.21 -1.75
C THR A 71 5.66 -1.32 -2.77
N HIS A 72 4.89 -0.56 -3.57
CA HIS A 72 5.43 0.44 -4.48
C HIS A 72 6.16 1.55 -3.72
N THR A 73 5.60 2.07 -2.62
CA THR A 73 6.31 3.03 -1.76
C THR A 73 7.57 2.42 -1.16
N ASN A 74 7.50 1.17 -0.65
CA ASN A 74 8.64 0.48 -0.07
C ASN A 74 9.78 0.26 -1.07
N ALA A 75 9.46 -0.02 -2.35
CA ALA A 75 10.45 -0.13 -3.41
C ALA A 75 11.17 1.20 -3.73
N LEU A 76 10.59 2.34 -3.34
CA LEU A 76 11.15 3.68 -3.50
C LEU A 76 11.78 4.22 -2.21
N THR A 77 11.73 3.46 -1.13
CA THR A 77 12.26 3.84 0.17
C THR A 77 13.75 3.57 0.24
N VAL A 78 14.54 4.61 0.52
CA VAL A 78 15.97 4.51 0.77
C VAL A 78 16.19 4.33 2.26
N MET A 79 16.78 3.20 2.64
CA MET A 79 17.17 2.91 4.01
C MET A 79 18.58 3.45 4.28
N SER A 80 18.78 4.02 5.48
CA SER A 80 20.08 4.52 5.92
C SER A 80 21.11 3.39 5.96
N LYS A 81 22.31 3.66 5.41
CA LYS A 81 23.48 2.81 5.58
C LYS A 81 23.96 2.99 7.02
N ALA A 82 23.60 2.09 7.92
CA ALA A 82 24.06 2.14 9.31
C ALA A 82 25.61 2.15 9.34
N VAL A 83 26.20 3.24 9.83
CA VAL A 83 27.67 3.40 9.93
C VAL A 83 28.20 2.85 11.26
N ALA A 84 27.34 2.70 12.27
CA ALA A 84 27.70 2.18 13.59
C ALA A 84 27.14 0.76 13.83
N PRO A 85 27.94 -0.18 14.36
CA PRO A 85 27.46 -1.51 14.74
C PRO A 85 26.32 -1.41 15.76
N GLY A 86 25.13 -1.93 15.41
CA GLY A 86 23.96 -1.98 16.31
C GLY A 86 22.87 -0.93 16.07
N ASP A 87 23.07 0.05 15.18
CA ASP A 87 22.01 1.00 14.83
C ASP A 87 21.04 0.37 13.81
N LYS A 88 19.74 0.39 14.10
CA LYS A 88 18.73 -0.17 13.19
C LYS A 88 18.62 0.71 11.94
N PRO A 89 18.54 0.14 10.72
CA PRO A 89 18.37 0.92 9.51
C PRO A 89 17.09 1.76 9.61
N ARG A 90 17.24 3.08 9.51
CA ARG A 90 16.11 4.03 9.52
C ARG A 90 15.77 4.44 8.11
N ILE A 91 14.51 4.76 7.86
CA ILE A 91 14.07 5.34 6.59
C ILE A 91 14.73 6.72 6.45
N GLN A 92 15.54 6.91 5.41
CA GLN A 92 16.21 8.18 5.14
C GLN A 92 15.31 9.10 4.31
N GLU A 93 14.83 8.58 3.18
CA GLU A 93 13.95 9.30 2.27
C GLU A 93 13.14 8.32 1.41
N VAL A 94 12.01 8.78 0.87
CA VAL A 94 11.24 8.05 -0.14
C VAL A 94 11.32 8.85 -1.45
N LYS A 95 11.71 8.19 -2.54
CA LYS A 95 11.79 8.83 -3.86
C LYS A 95 10.38 9.03 -4.44
N GLU A 96 9.83 10.22 -4.24
CA GLU A 96 8.53 10.63 -4.76
C GLU A 96 8.60 11.01 -6.24
N GLN A 97 8.17 10.10 -7.11
CA GLN A 97 8.20 10.27 -8.56
C GLN A 97 6.84 9.94 -9.19
N ARG A 98 6.62 10.40 -10.43
CA ARG A 98 5.40 10.11 -11.22
C ARG A 98 5.65 9.07 -12.33
N VAL A 99 6.92 8.84 -12.67
CA VAL A 99 7.34 8.08 -13.86
C VAL A 99 7.12 6.59 -13.69
N THR A 100 7.46 5.98 -12.55
CA THR A 100 7.28 4.53 -12.33
C THR A 100 5.81 4.15 -12.35
N GLY A 101 4.92 4.96 -11.75
CA GLY A 101 3.48 4.72 -11.78
C GLY A 101 2.94 4.76 -13.21
N PHE A 102 3.37 5.75 -13.98
CA PHE A 102 3.04 5.86 -15.40
C PHE A 102 3.60 4.69 -16.23
N LEU A 103 4.86 4.33 -16.03
CA LEU A 103 5.50 3.20 -16.74
C LEU A 103 4.80 1.87 -16.42
N VAL A 104 4.44 1.62 -15.17
CA VAL A 104 3.69 0.41 -14.80
C VAL A 104 2.34 0.37 -15.51
N ALA A 105 1.61 1.50 -15.58
CA ALA A 105 0.34 1.57 -16.30
C ALA A 105 0.51 1.29 -17.81
N VAL A 106 1.55 1.86 -18.44
CA VAL A 106 1.88 1.60 -19.85
C VAL A 106 2.25 0.13 -20.08
N LEU A 107 3.07 -0.46 -19.21
CA LEU A 107 3.46 -1.87 -19.32
C LEU A 107 2.26 -2.82 -19.14
N VAL A 108 1.32 -2.50 -18.26
CA VAL A 108 0.05 -3.23 -18.14
C VAL A 108 -0.77 -3.11 -19.43
N GLY A 109 -0.81 -1.94 -20.07
CA GLY A 109 -1.46 -1.78 -21.38
C GLY A 109 -0.77 -2.57 -22.50
N LEU A 110 0.56 -2.62 -22.50
CA LEU A 110 1.36 -3.39 -23.47
C LEU A 110 1.33 -4.91 -23.23
N SER A 111 0.78 -5.37 -22.10
CA SER A 111 0.71 -6.81 -21.77
C SER A 111 -0.02 -7.64 -22.81
N ILE A 112 -0.96 -7.04 -23.57
CA ILE A 112 -1.68 -7.70 -24.67
C ILE A 112 -0.70 -8.14 -25.78
N VAL A 113 0.29 -7.31 -26.10
CA VAL A 113 1.27 -7.58 -27.16
C VAL A 113 2.36 -8.53 -26.69
N ILE A 114 2.75 -8.45 -25.40
CA ILE A 114 3.83 -9.24 -24.82
C ILE A 114 3.32 -10.62 -24.31
N GLY A 115 2.06 -10.97 -24.58
CA GLY A 115 1.38 -12.13 -24.01
C GLY A 115 2.11 -13.47 -24.14
N GLU A 116 2.81 -13.71 -25.26
CA GLU A 116 3.59 -14.95 -25.48
C GLU A 116 4.76 -15.09 -24.48
N VAL A 117 5.40 -13.97 -24.14
CA VAL A 117 6.49 -13.94 -23.16
C VAL A 117 5.92 -14.05 -21.73
N LEU A 118 4.83 -13.33 -21.43
CA LEU A 118 4.17 -13.41 -20.11
C LEU A 118 3.68 -14.82 -19.80
N ARG A 119 3.25 -15.59 -20.80
CA ARG A 119 2.79 -16.98 -20.64
C ARG A 119 3.89 -17.93 -20.16
N GLN A 120 5.16 -17.59 -20.36
CA GLN A 120 6.29 -18.40 -19.88
C GLN A 120 6.47 -18.31 -18.36
N ILE A 121 5.83 -17.33 -17.70
CA ILE A 121 5.96 -17.13 -16.26
C ILE A 121 5.02 -18.11 -15.54
N PRO A 122 5.54 -19.08 -14.77
CA PRO A 122 4.71 -20.02 -14.05
C PRO A 122 3.95 -19.30 -12.92
N LEU A 123 2.67 -19.65 -12.74
CA LEU A 123 1.81 -19.07 -11.69
C LEU A 123 2.39 -19.23 -10.27
N ALA A 124 3.16 -20.30 -10.03
CA ALA A 124 3.84 -20.53 -8.76
C ALA A 124 4.79 -19.38 -8.38
N VAL A 125 5.47 -18.76 -9.35
CA VAL A 125 6.37 -17.63 -9.10
C VAL A 125 5.58 -16.40 -8.68
N LEU A 126 4.41 -16.15 -9.30
CA LEU A 126 3.54 -15.05 -8.90
C LEU A 126 3.04 -15.22 -7.47
N PHE A 127 2.67 -16.43 -7.05
CA PHE A 127 2.30 -16.69 -5.66
C PHE A 127 3.44 -16.41 -4.67
N GLY A 128 4.70 -16.72 -5.04
CA GLY A 128 5.87 -16.35 -4.25
C GLY A 128 6.00 -14.84 -4.07
N ILE A 129 5.81 -14.06 -5.14
CA ILE A 129 5.85 -12.60 -5.09
C ILE A 129 4.68 -12.05 -4.26
N PHE A 130 3.46 -12.60 -4.42
CA PHE A 130 2.31 -12.23 -3.61
C PHE A 130 2.52 -12.50 -2.12
N LEU A 131 3.11 -13.65 -1.76
CA LEU A 131 3.47 -13.97 -0.38
C LEU A 131 4.48 -12.97 0.17
N TYR A 132 5.54 -12.66 -0.58
CA TYR A 132 6.52 -11.65 -0.20
C TYR A 132 5.88 -10.27 0.03
N MET A 133 5.02 -9.82 -0.90
CA MET A 133 4.29 -8.58 -0.77
C MET A 133 3.37 -8.57 0.47
N GLY A 134 2.69 -9.69 0.74
CA GLY A 134 1.87 -9.89 1.93
C GLY A 134 2.68 -9.72 3.21
N VAL A 135 3.76 -10.48 3.37
CA VAL A 135 4.63 -10.43 4.56
C VAL A 135 5.24 -9.04 4.72
N MET A 136 5.74 -8.43 3.66
CA MET A 136 6.38 -7.11 3.74
C MET A 136 5.37 -5.99 4.03
N SER A 137 4.09 -6.15 3.65
CA SER A 137 3.04 -5.19 4.00
C SER A 137 2.70 -5.17 5.49
N LEU A 138 3.01 -6.24 6.22
CA LEU A 138 2.83 -6.32 7.67
C LEU A 138 3.93 -5.57 8.45
N ASN A 139 5.04 -5.24 7.79
CA ASN A 139 6.15 -4.52 8.41
C ASN A 139 5.78 -3.04 8.63
N GLY A 140 5.98 -2.53 9.86
CA GLY A 140 5.56 -1.18 10.26
C GLY A 140 4.08 -1.04 10.66
N ILE A 141 3.40 -2.16 10.94
CA ILE A 141 2.07 -2.16 11.56
C ILE A 141 2.23 -2.39 13.07
N GLN A 142 1.85 -1.40 13.86
CA GLN A 142 1.90 -1.47 15.34
C GLN A 142 1.14 -2.66 15.91
N LEU A 143 0.02 -3.06 15.30
CA LEU A 143 -0.73 -4.24 15.72
C LEU A 143 0.09 -5.53 15.59
N THR A 144 0.78 -5.71 14.47
CA THR A 144 1.63 -6.88 14.23
C THR A 144 2.82 -6.90 15.19
N GLU A 145 3.45 -5.75 15.41
CA GLU A 145 4.52 -5.62 16.42
C GLU A 145 4.03 -6.01 17.81
N ARG A 146 2.86 -5.53 18.23
CA ARG A 146 2.27 -5.88 19.53
C ARG A 146 1.88 -7.34 19.63
N LEU A 147 1.37 -7.94 18.55
CA LEU A 147 1.06 -9.37 18.54
C LEU A 147 2.32 -10.22 18.71
N ILE A 148 3.43 -9.82 18.08
CA ILE A 148 4.73 -10.47 18.25
C ILE A 148 5.24 -10.30 19.69
N LEU A 149 5.03 -9.13 20.31
CA LEU A 149 5.43 -8.89 21.70
C LEU A 149 4.72 -9.82 22.69
N LEU A 150 3.46 -10.18 22.44
CA LEU A 150 2.74 -11.15 23.28
C LEU A 150 3.40 -12.54 23.29
N LEU A 151 4.11 -12.90 22.21
CA LEU A 151 4.83 -14.17 22.07
C LEU A 151 6.31 -14.05 22.46
N MET A 152 6.80 -12.83 22.72
CA MET A 152 8.20 -12.57 23.03
C MET A 152 8.43 -12.64 24.56
N PRO A 153 9.52 -13.28 25.04
CA PRO A 153 9.83 -13.26 26.45
C PRO A 153 10.16 -11.83 26.96
N PRO A 154 9.86 -11.50 28.24
CA PRO A 154 10.10 -10.18 28.83
C PRO A 154 11.52 -9.65 28.63
N LYS A 155 12.52 -10.56 28.62
CA LYS A 155 13.95 -10.23 28.45
C LYS A 155 14.30 -9.55 27.12
N TYR A 156 13.54 -9.79 26.05
CA TYR A 156 13.84 -9.26 24.71
C TYR A 156 12.95 -8.08 24.32
N HIS A 157 12.13 -7.57 25.24
CA HIS A 157 11.24 -6.47 24.93
C HIS A 157 12.02 -5.21 24.53
N PRO A 158 11.67 -4.56 23.41
CA PRO A 158 12.27 -3.31 22.99
C PRO A 158 11.83 -2.14 23.87
N ASP A 159 12.66 -1.11 23.95
CA ASP A 159 12.37 0.14 24.66
C ASP A 159 11.36 1.02 23.90
N HIS A 160 10.09 0.58 23.87
CA HIS A 160 8.97 1.36 23.37
C HIS A 160 8.10 1.90 24.51
N ASN A 161 7.53 3.10 24.31
CA ASN A 161 6.71 3.81 25.31
C ASN A 161 5.56 2.97 25.87
N TYR A 162 4.95 2.10 25.04
CA TYR A 162 3.84 1.24 25.46
C TYR A 162 4.29 0.01 26.28
N VAL A 163 5.53 -0.44 26.15
CA VAL A 163 6.14 -1.49 27.00
C VAL A 163 6.50 -0.92 28.36
N ARG A 164 7.02 0.32 28.40
CA ARG A 164 7.46 0.97 29.65
C ARG A 164 6.29 1.39 30.57
N LYS A 165 5.16 1.80 29.98
CA LYS A 165 3.99 2.29 30.74
C LYS A 165 3.21 1.18 31.45
N VAL A 166 3.23 -0.03 30.93
CA VAL A 166 2.50 -1.16 31.51
C VAL A 166 3.55 -2.15 31.99
N ARG A 167 4.00 -1.96 33.24
CA ARG A 167 5.01 -2.80 33.88
C ARG A 167 4.51 -4.25 33.85
N GLN A 168 5.17 -5.11 33.08
CA GLN A 168 4.95 -6.56 33.14
C GLN A 168 5.51 -7.04 34.49
N THR A 169 4.62 -7.28 35.45
CA THR A 169 4.92 -8.05 36.68
C THR A 169 5.28 -9.49 36.34
#